data_AF-A0A9W7IHC8-F1
#
_entry.id   AF-A0A9W7IHC8-F1
#
_cell.length_a   1.000
_cell.length_b   1.000
_cell.length_c   1.000
_cell.angle_alpha   90.00
_cell.angle_beta   90.00
_cell.angle_gamma   90.00
#
_symmetry.space_group_name_H-M   'P 1'
#
loop_
_entity.id
_entity.type
_entity.pdbx_description
1 polymer ?
#
loop_
_entity_poly.entity_id
_entity_poly.type
_entity_poly.pdbx_seq_one_letter_code
_entity_poly.pdbx_strand_id
1 'polypeptide(L)'
;MDQKPQQCETLSIERWEAPFIHFPNPKTFSREECVCNPVRYFVIMSMQRSGSGWFETLLNSHINVSSNGEIMGPSDRRRNASSILETLDTVYNLDCFTSASKNECSAAVGFKWMLNQGVMKYHEDVVEYFKRNGVSTIFLFRKNGLRRLVSLLANAHDKEAKPLNGTHKSHVHLPAEAEILAKYKPTINTTRLIPDLNLAERQTAKAVEYFNTTRHMVLYYEDLVKNRTKLREVQDFLRLPYRELRSGQVKIHMSPLSEQVANWDDVLKVLKDTSYDRFFRSDYKM
;
A
#
# COMPACT_ATOMS: atom_id res chain seq x y z
N MET A 1 -11.47 -39.37 -6.32
CA MET A 1 -11.47 -39.68 -4.87
C MET A 1 -11.58 -38.35 -4.15
N ASP A 2 -12.79 -38.00 -3.72
CA ASP A 2 -13.05 -36.79 -2.95
C ASP A 2 -12.37 -36.92 -1.58
N GLN A 3 -11.20 -36.30 -1.43
CA GLN A 3 -10.60 -36.13 -0.11
C GLN A 3 -11.47 -35.15 0.66
N LYS A 4 -12.17 -35.65 1.69
CA LYS A 4 -12.78 -34.82 2.73
C LYS A 4 -11.76 -33.77 3.18
N PRO A 5 -12.16 -32.50 3.41
CA PRO A 5 -11.25 -31.51 3.96
C PRO A 5 -10.72 -32.03 5.30
N GLN A 6 -9.41 -32.19 5.40
CA GLN A 6 -8.73 -32.53 6.63
C GLN A 6 -9.07 -31.45 7.65
N GLN A 7 -9.74 -31.81 8.74
CA GLN A 7 -10.03 -30.86 9.81
C GLN A 7 -8.71 -30.47 10.46
N CYS A 8 -8.21 -29.28 10.15
CA CYS A 8 -7.04 -28.74 10.80
C CYS A 8 -7.37 -28.49 12.27
N GLU A 9 -6.72 -29.23 13.16
CA GLU A 9 -6.88 -29.07 14.60
C GLU A 9 -6.26 -27.72 15.01
N THR A 10 -7.12 -26.79 15.42
CA THR A 10 -6.72 -25.44 15.87
C THR A 10 -6.32 -25.47 17.34
N LEU A 11 -5.34 -26.32 17.68
CA LEU A 11 -4.82 -26.48 19.04
C LEU A 11 -3.98 -25.25 19.43
N SER A 12 -4.63 -24.14 19.81
CA SER A 12 -4.11 -22.93 20.50
C SER A 12 -4.75 -21.61 20.06
N ILE A 13 -5.72 -21.61 19.13
CA ILE A 13 -6.30 -20.37 18.62
C ILE A 13 -7.40 -19.86 19.55
N GLU A 14 -7.25 -18.63 20.03
CA GLU A 14 -8.28 -17.98 20.84
C GLU A 14 -9.56 -17.77 20.01
N ARG A 15 -10.74 -18.00 20.60
CA ARG A 15 -12.02 -17.97 19.85
C ARG A 15 -12.25 -16.67 19.07
N TRP A 16 -11.77 -15.54 19.58
CA TRP A 16 -11.94 -14.24 18.93
C TRP A 16 -11.03 -14.08 17.69
N GLU A 17 -9.99 -14.90 17.54
CA GLU A 17 -9.11 -14.89 16.36
C GLU A 17 -9.67 -15.69 15.18
N ALA A 18 -10.64 -16.58 15.44
CA ALA A 18 -11.21 -17.47 14.44
C ALA A 18 -11.72 -16.76 13.16
N PRO A 19 -12.37 -15.57 13.22
CA PRO A 19 -12.81 -14.88 12.02
C PRO A 19 -11.68 -14.40 11.09
N PHE A 20 -10.45 -14.30 11.61
CA PHE A 20 -9.29 -13.75 10.91
C PHE A 20 -8.31 -14.83 10.42
N ILE A 21 -8.65 -16.10 10.63
CA ILE A 21 -7.79 -17.25 10.33
C ILE A 21 -8.47 -18.11 9.28
N HIS A 22 -7.73 -18.36 8.20
CA HIS A 22 -8.23 -19.08 7.04
C HIS A 22 -7.30 -20.23 6.66
N PHE A 23 -7.88 -21.25 6.05
CA PHE A 23 -7.14 -22.38 5.48
C PHE A 23 -7.48 -22.45 3.98
N PRO A 24 -6.94 -21.53 3.17
CA PRO A 24 -7.24 -21.49 1.75
C PRO A 24 -6.84 -22.79 1.05
N ASN A 25 -7.60 -23.15 0.03
CA ASN A 25 -7.42 -24.36 -0.78
C ASN A 25 -7.29 -23.94 -2.26
N PRO A 26 -6.09 -23.47 -2.68
CA PRO A 26 -5.86 -23.03 -4.05
C PRO A 26 -6.21 -24.13 -5.05
N LYS A 27 -6.81 -23.73 -6.17
CA LYS A 27 -7.10 -24.67 -7.27
C LYS A 27 -5.88 -24.93 -8.12
N THR A 28 -4.90 -24.04 -8.03
CA THR A 28 -3.79 -23.96 -8.97
C THR A 28 -2.52 -24.68 -8.50
N PHE A 29 -2.42 -25.02 -7.22
CA PHE A 29 -1.33 -25.82 -6.65
C PHE A 29 -1.76 -26.49 -5.34
N SER A 30 -1.02 -27.50 -4.89
CA SER A 30 -1.22 -28.09 -3.57
C SER A 30 -0.43 -27.33 -2.51
N ARG A 31 -1.05 -27.03 -1.36
CA ARG A 31 -0.34 -26.44 -0.20
C ARG A 31 0.49 -27.46 0.58
N GLU A 32 0.43 -28.75 0.21
CA GLU A 32 1.23 -29.84 0.79
C GLU A 32 1.25 -29.82 2.34
N GLU A 33 2.42 -29.73 2.96
CA GLU A 33 2.58 -29.65 4.42
C GLU A 33 1.95 -28.38 5.04
N CYS A 34 1.72 -27.34 4.24
CA CYS A 34 1.14 -26.07 4.68
C CYS A 34 -0.39 -26.06 4.67
N VAL A 35 -1.10 -27.15 4.30
CA VAL A 35 -2.58 -27.16 4.22
C VAL A 35 -3.22 -26.67 5.52
N CYS A 36 -2.67 -27.11 6.66
CA CYS A 36 -3.13 -26.71 7.99
C CYS A 36 -2.38 -25.53 8.60
N ASN A 37 -1.60 -24.78 7.82
CA ASN A 37 -1.03 -23.51 8.28
C ASN A 37 -2.08 -22.40 8.14
N PRO A 38 -2.39 -21.69 9.23
CA PRO A 38 -3.36 -20.60 9.21
C PRO A 38 -2.83 -19.43 8.38
N VAL A 39 -3.71 -18.84 7.57
CA VAL A 39 -3.43 -17.68 6.74
C VAL A 39 -4.30 -16.52 7.19
N ARG A 40 -3.69 -15.34 7.35
CA ARG A 40 -4.40 -14.09 7.63
C ARG A 40 -4.46 -13.23 6.39
N TYR A 41 -5.63 -12.65 6.14
CA TYR A 41 -5.85 -11.78 5.00
C TYR A 41 -5.58 -10.32 5.34
N PHE A 42 -4.87 -9.63 4.46
CA PHE A 42 -4.66 -8.19 4.60
C PHE A 42 -4.78 -7.45 3.27
N VAL A 43 -4.88 -6.13 3.37
CA VAL A 43 -4.77 -5.22 2.24
C VAL A 43 -4.04 -3.95 2.66
N ILE A 44 -3.20 -3.43 1.77
CA ILE A 44 -2.54 -2.13 1.96
C ILE A 44 -3.35 -1.10 1.17
N MET A 45 -4.17 -0.30 1.86
CA MET A 45 -4.95 0.78 1.24
C MET A 45 -4.18 2.09 1.26
N SER A 46 -4.02 2.72 0.09
CA SER A 46 -3.14 3.88 -0.03
C SER A 46 -3.54 4.81 -1.17
N MET A 47 -2.86 5.96 -1.28
CA MET A 47 -2.89 6.80 -2.48
C MET A 47 -1.56 6.69 -3.23
N GLN A 48 -1.57 6.97 -4.53
CA GLN A 48 -0.33 7.02 -5.30
C GLN A 48 0.70 7.95 -4.64
N ARG A 49 1.96 7.49 -4.66
CA ARG A 49 3.14 8.18 -4.12
C ARG A 49 3.14 8.40 -2.59
N SER A 50 2.44 7.54 -1.87
CA SER A 50 2.43 7.53 -0.39
C SER A 50 3.39 6.51 0.24
N GLY A 51 4.29 5.90 -0.55
CA GLY A 51 5.29 4.96 -0.06
C GLY A 51 4.84 3.50 0.01
N SER A 52 3.65 3.16 -0.50
CA SER A 52 3.11 1.79 -0.47
C SER A 52 3.94 0.77 -1.25
N GLY A 53 4.57 1.15 -2.36
CA GLY A 53 5.52 0.27 -3.06
C GLY A 53 6.72 -0.11 -2.19
N TRP A 54 7.34 0.86 -1.52
CA TRP A 54 8.46 0.60 -0.60
C TRP A 54 8.01 -0.23 0.60
N PHE A 55 6.89 0.12 1.22
CA PHE A 55 6.33 -0.60 2.36
C PHE A 55 5.98 -2.06 2.02
N GLU A 56 5.39 -2.30 0.85
CA GLU A 56 5.14 -3.66 0.37
C GLU A 56 6.43 -4.47 0.22
N THR A 57 7.50 -3.89 -0.33
CA THR A 57 8.78 -4.61 -0.44
C THR A 57 9.37 -4.95 0.93
N LEU A 58 9.17 -4.11 1.95
CA LEU A 58 9.53 -4.43 3.33
C LEU A 58 8.75 -5.66 3.80
N LEU A 59 7.43 -5.67 3.62
CA LEU A 59 6.59 -6.80 4.02
C LEU A 59 6.96 -8.09 3.29
N ASN A 60 7.17 -8.04 1.98
CA ASN A 60 7.53 -9.22 1.18
C ASN A 60 8.91 -9.79 1.50
N SER A 61 9.80 -9.02 2.15
CA SER A 61 11.06 -9.55 2.69
C SER A 61 10.87 -10.52 3.86
N HIS A 62 9.68 -10.52 4.49
CA HIS A 62 9.30 -11.53 5.47
C HIS A 62 8.94 -12.84 4.74
N ILE A 63 9.55 -13.96 5.13
CA ILE A 63 9.36 -15.24 4.42
C ILE A 63 7.88 -15.66 4.37
N ASN A 64 7.14 -15.55 5.49
CA ASN A 64 5.72 -15.93 5.57
C ASN A 64 4.71 -14.88 5.03
N VAL A 65 5.14 -13.83 4.32
CA VAL A 65 4.23 -12.80 3.78
C VAL A 65 4.27 -12.80 2.27
N SER A 66 3.08 -12.80 1.65
CA SER A 66 2.90 -12.59 0.21
C SER A 66 1.92 -11.43 -0.06
N SER A 67 2.46 -10.30 -0.49
CA SER A 67 1.71 -9.15 -1.01
C SER A 67 1.84 -9.09 -2.53
N ASN A 68 0.70 -9.18 -3.21
CA ASN A 68 0.59 -9.41 -4.66
C ASN A 68 0.62 -8.12 -5.52
N GLY A 69 1.20 -7.02 -5.04
CA GLY A 69 1.25 -5.78 -5.80
C GLY A 69 -0.12 -5.12 -5.99
N GLU A 70 -0.26 -4.31 -7.04
CA GLU A 70 -1.50 -3.57 -7.35
C GLU A 70 -2.43 -4.36 -8.28
N ILE A 71 -3.00 -5.44 -7.77
CA ILE A 71 -3.87 -6.33 -8.55
C ILE A 71 -5.16 -5.66 -9.04
N MET A 72 -5.62 -4.60 -8.38
CA MET A 72 -6.85 -3.89 -8.71
C MET A 72 -6.63 -2.81 -9.78
N GLY A 73 -5.44 -2.75 -10.39
CA GLY A 73 -5.06 -1.80 -11.45
C GLY A 73 -5.83 -1.92 -12.78
N PRO A 74 -6.11 -3.13 -13.30
CA PRO A 74 -6.93 -3.33 -14.50
C PRO A 74 -8.41 -2.93 -14.29
N SER A 75 -9.04 -2.32 -15.29
CA SER A 75 -10.43 -1.87 -15.20
C SER A 75 -11.43 -3.02 -15.03
N ASP A 76 -11.18 -4.16 -15.68
CA ASP A 76 -12.11 -5.30 -15.68
C ASP A 76 -12.38 -5.86 -14.28
N ARG A 77 -11.34 -5.87 -13.43
CA ARG A 77 -11.39 -6.31 -12.03
C ARG A 77 -12.18 -5.38 -11.12
N ARG A 78 -12.54 -4.18 -11.60
CA ARG A 78 -13.25 -3.15 -10.83
C ARG A 78 -14.42 -2.52 -11.58
N ARG A 79 -14.99 -3.25 -12.57
CA ARG A 79 -16.16 -2.77 -13.33
C ARG A 79 -17.38 -2.60 -12.43
N ASN A 80 -17.62 -3.56 -11.53
CA ASN A 80 -18.69 -3.56 -10.55
C ASN A 80 -18.22 -4.25 -9.24
N ALA A 81 -19.09 -4.24 -8.23
CA ALA A 81 -18.82 -4.90 -6.95
C ALA A 81 -18.51 -6.39 -7.10
N SER A 82 -19.29 -7.13 -7.90
CA SER A 82 -19.09 -8.56 -8.12
C SER A 82 -17.69 -8.89 -8.65
N SER A 83 -17.20 -8.16 -9.67
CA SER A 83 -15.85 -8.37 -10.20
C SER A 83 -14.74 -8.08 -9.18
N ILE A 84 -14.99 -7.14 -8.26
CA ILE A 84 -14.07 -6.87 -7.15
C ILE A 84 -14.05 -8.07 -6.21
N LEU A 85 -15.21 -8.54 -5.77
CA LEU A 85 -15.31 -9.66 -4.82
C LEU A 85 -14.72 -10.95 -5.41
N GLU A 86 -14.95 -11.24 -6.69
CA GLU A 86 -14.31 -12.36 -7.41
C GLU A 86 -12.78 -12.25 -7.41
N THR A 87 -12.25 -11.03 -7.56
CA THR A 87 -10.81 -10.79 -7.50
C THR A 87 -10.28 -10.99 -6.08
N LEU A 88 -11.02 -10.56 -5.05
CA LEU A 88 -10.65 -10.81 -3.65
C LEU A 88 -10.62 -12.30 -3.33
N ASP A 89 -11.64 -13.05 -3.75
CA ASP A 89 -11.70 -14.51 -3.57
C ASP A 89 -10.52 -15.20 -4.24
N THR A 90 -10.17 -14.79 -5.46
CA THR A 90 -9.01 -15.34 -6.19
C THR A 90 -7.71 -15.14 -5.40
N VAL A 91 -7.50 -13.96 -4.84
CA VAL A 91 -6.25 -13.61 -4.15
C VAL A 91 -6.16 -14.30 -2.79
N TYR A 92 -7.24 -14.29 -2.03
CA TYR A 92 -7.29 -14.88 -0.71
C TYR A 92 -7.36 -16.40 -0.73
N ASN A 93 -7.79 -17.01 -1.84
CA ASN A 93 -7.61 -18.44 -2.09
C ASN A 93 -6.21 -18.82 -2.59
N LEU A 94 -5.26 -17.87 -2.70
CA LEU A 94 -3.90 -18.05 -3.20
C LEU A 94 -3.79 -18.38 -4.70
N ASP A 95 -4.85 -18.15 -5.47
CA ASP A 95 -4.87 -18.42 -6.93
C ASP A 95 -4.42 -17.21 -7.77
N CYS A 96 -3.97 -16.12 -7.14
CA CYS A 96 -3.46 -14.95 -7.84
C CYS A 96 -1.97 -15.09 -8.17
N PHE A 97 -1.65 -15.15 -9.46
CA PHE A 97 -0.28 -15.22 -9.96
C PHE A 97 0.30 -13.83 -10.25
N THR A 98 1.32 -13.48 -9.48
CA THR A 98 2.13 -12.27 -9.64
C THR A 98 3.59 -12.63 -9.43
N SER A 99 4.52 -11.75 -9.79
CA SER A 99 5.94 -11.96 -9.51
C SER A 99 6.29 -12.02 -8.02
N ALA A 100 5.35 -11.63 -7.14
CA ALA A 100 5.49 -11.68 -5.69
C ALA A 100 4.71 -12.84 -5.04
N SER A 101 4.00 -13.64 -5.84
CA SER A 101 3.27 -14.80 -5.35
C SER A 101 4.27 -15.84 -4.83
N LYS A 102 4.03 -16.28 -3.60
CA LYS A 102 4.83 -17.28 -2.91
C LYS A 102 4.02 -18.55 -2.83
N ASN A 103 4.35 -19.54 -3.66
CA ASN A 103 3.74 -20.87 -3.62
C ASN A 103 4.35 -21.72 -2.48
N GLU A 104 4.48 -21.12 -1.30
CA GLU A 104 5.09 -21.70 -0.09
C GLU A 104 4.17 -21.43 1.12
N CYS A 105 4.59 -21.86 2.31
CA CYS A 105 3.86 -21.64 3.57
C CYS A 105 3.75 -20.15 3.96
N SER A 106 2.84 -19.42 3.33
CA SER A 106 2.48 -18.05 3.72
C SER A 106 1.57 -18.05 4.95
N ALA A 107 1.85 -17.18 5.91
CA ALA A 107 1.00 -16.93 7.09
C ALA A 107 0.15 -15.67 6.95
N ALA A 108 0.55 -14.74 6.06
CA ALA A 108 -0.25 -13.57 5.73
C ALA A 108 -0.23 -13.30 4.22
N VAL A 109 -1.41 -13.09 3.64
CA VAL A 109 -1.58 -12.83 2.21
C VAL A 109 -2.42 -11.60 1.97
N GLY A 110 -1.98 -10.80 1.02
CA GLY A 110 -2.64 -9.55 0.69
C GLY A 110 -2.16 -8.94 -0.62
N PHE A 111 -2.45 -7.67 -0.78
CA PHE A 111 -2.12 -6.88 -1.96
C PHE A 111 -2.22 -5.38 -1.64
N LYS A 112 -1.78 -4.54 -2.57
CA LYS A 112 -1.97 -3.09 -2.50
C LYS A 112 -3.21 -2.67 -3.28
N TRP A 113 -3.98 -1.76 -2.69
CA TRP A 113 -5.15 -1.17 -3.32
C TRP A 113 -5.10 0.35 -3.22
N MET A 114 -5.05 1.03 -4.35
CA MET A 114 -5.10 2.48 -4.36
C MET A 114 -6.55 2.97 -4.23
N LEU A 115 -6.78 4.04 -3.46
CA LEU A 115 -8.13 4.56 -3.18
C LEU A 115 -8.92 4.93 -4.46
N ASN A 116 -8.23 5.28 -5.54
CA ASN A 116 -8.85 5.58 -6.83
C ASN A 116 -9.16 4.35 -7.70
N GLN A 117 -8.89 3.12 -7.23
CA GLN A 117 -9.11 1.88 -7.98
C GLN A 117 -10.41 1.18 -7.57
N GLY A 118 -11.50 1.93 -7.42
CA GLY A 118 -12.84 1.38 -7.20
C GLY A 118 -13.23 1.14 -5.73
N VAL A 119 -12.27 0.97 -4.81
CA VAL A 119 -12.56 0.68 -3.38
C VAL A 119 -13.43 1.75 -2.73
N MET A 120 -13.20 3.03 -3.03
CA MET A 120 -14.01 4.13 -2.47
C MET A 120 -15.42 4.17 -3.05
N LYS A 121 -15.62 3.64 -4.27
CA LYS A 121 -16.93 3.61 -4.94
C LYS A 121 -17.79 2.47 -4.41
N TYR A 122 -17.22 1.27 -4.30
CA TYR A 122 -17.90 0.05 -3.89
C TYR A 122 -17.60 -0.31 -2.42
N HIS A 123 -17.43 0.70 -1.57
CA HIS A 123 -16.94 0.51 -0.21
C HIS A 123 -17.89 -0.33 0.65
N GLU A 124 -19.20 -0.23 0.47
CA GLU A 124 -20.20 -1.00 1.24
C GLU A 124 -20.01 -2.51 1.05
N ASP A 125 -19.96 -2.98 -0.20
CA ASP A 125 -19.72 -4.39 -0.54
C ASP A 125 -18.37 -4.88 -0.01
N VAL A 126 -17.33 -4.05 -0.12
CA VAL A 126 -15.98 -4.40 0.33
C VAL A 126 -15.90 -4.46 1.86
N VAL A 127 -16.57 -3.56 2.57
CA VAL A 127 -16.64 -3.57 4.04
C VAL A 127 -17.36 -4.82 4.54
N GLU A 128 -18.46 -5.21 3.89
CA GLU A 128 -19.17 -6.45 4.21
C GLU A 128 -18.28 -7.67 3.99
N TYR A 129 -17.59 -7.74 2.83
CA TYR A 129 -16.61 -8.78 2.56
C TYR A 129 -15.51 -8.85 3.62
N PHE A 130 -14.97 -7.71 4.04
CA PHE A 130 -13.88 -7.64 4.99
C PHE A 130 -14.29 -8.11 6.39
N LYS A 131 -15.53 -7.78 6.81
CA LYS A 131 -16.09 -8.27 8.07
C LYS A 131 -16.30 -9.78 8.04
N ARG A 132 -16.88 -10.28 6.94
CA ARG A 132 -17.16 -11.71 6.76
C ARG A 132 -15.89 -12.56 6.72
N ASN A 133 -14.84 -12.06 6.07
CA ASN A 133 -13.61 -12.80 5.82
C ASN A 133 -12.43 -12.31 6.68
N GLY A 134 -12.67 -11.55 7.75
CA GLY A 134 -11.61 -11.09 8.66
C GLY A 134 -10.43 -10.39 7.99
N VAL A 135 -10.67 -9.60 6.94
CA VAL A 135 -9.59 -8.94 6.21
C VAL A 135 -9.07 -7.76 7.02
N SER A 136 -7.75 -7.72 7.25
CA SER A 136 -7.09 -6.65 7.99
C SER A 136 -6.62 -5.53 7.06
N THR A 137 -7.08 -4.31 7.31
CA THR A 137 -6.74 -3.14 6.49
C THR A 137 -5.56 -2.38 7.06
N ILE A 138 -4.50 -2.20 6.27
CA ILE A 138 -3.37 -1.33 6.61
C ILE A 138 -3.50 -0.08 5.74
N PHE A 139 -3.97 1.02 6.32
CA PHE A 139 -3.93 2.31 5.66
C PHE A 139 -2.52 2.88 5.71
N LEU A 140 -1.95 3.20 4.55
CA LEU A 140 -0.67 3.88 4.46
C LEU A 140 -0.81 5.19 3.71
N PHE A 141 -0.65 6.30 4.41
CA PHE A 141 -0.74 7.64 3.85
C PHE A 141 0.58 8.40 4.01
N ARG A 142 0.63 9.60 3.42
CA ARG A 142 1.77 10.49 3.51
C ARG A 142 1.33 11.82 4.11
N LYS A 143 1.91 12.20 5.24
CA LYS A 143 1.57 13.44 5.96
C LYS A 143 1.84 14.67 5.11
N ASN A 144 2.96 14.69 4.38
CA ASN A 144 3.32 15.82 3.54
C ASN A 144 2.68 15.68 2.14
N GLY A 145 1.51 16.29 1.98
CA GLY A 145 0.73 16.29 0.74
C GLY A 145 1.43 16.99 -0.42
N LEU A 146 2.22 18.04 -0.14
CA LEU A 146 3.00 18.74 -1.16
C LEU A 146 4.12 17.86 -1.72
N ARG A 147 4.88 17.15 -0.87
CA ARG A 147 5.89 16.18 -1.32
C ARG A 147 5.29 15.02 -2.10
N ARG A 148 4.07 14.59 -1.73
CA ARG A 148 3.32 13.59 -2.51
C ARG A 148 3.00 14.14 -3.91
N LEU A 149 2.52 15.38 -4.01
CA LEU A 149 2.21 16.03 -5.29
C LEU A 149 3.46 16.20 -6.18
N VAL A 150 4.57 16.66 -5.62
CA VAL A 150 5.85 16.74 -6.35
C VAL A 150 6.24 15.38 -6.91
N SER A 151 6.16 14.32 -6.10
CA SER A 151 6.46 12.96 -6.56
C SER A 151 5.46 12.42 -7.59
N LEU A 152 4.19 12.85 -7.54
CA LEU A 152 3.19 12.50 -8.55
C LEU A 152 3.54 13.11 -9.90
N LEU A 153 3.84 14.41 -9.93
CA LEU A 153 4.20 15.14 -11.14
C LEU A 153 5.52 14.62 -11.73
N ALA A 154 6.52 14.35 -10.89
CA ALA A 154 7.78 13.77 -11.34
C ALA A 154 7.60 12.36 -11.94
N ASN A 155 6.76 11.51 -11.33
CA ASN A 155 6.46 10.19 -11.87
C ASN A 155 5.69 10.27 -13.20
N ALA A 156 4.78 11.24 -13.35
CA ALA A 156 4.07 11.48 -14.60
C ALA A 156 5.05 11.93 -15.70
N HIS A 157 5.97 12.83 -15.38
CA HIS A 157 7.03 13.24 -16.31
C HIS A 157 7.94 12.06 -16.73
N ASP A 158 8.38 11.23 -15.78
CA ASP A 158 9.19 10.04 -16.08
C ASP A 158 8.47 9.06 -17.03
N LYS A 159 7.14 8.93 -16.92
CA LYS A 159 6.37 8.08 -17.82
C LYS A 159 6.44 8.54 -19.29
N GLU A 160 6.45 9.85 -19.51
CA GLU A 160 6.49 10.47 -20.83
C GLU A 160 7.94 10.60 -21.35
N ALA A 161 8.83 11.19 -20.55
CA ALA A 161 10.20 11.50 -20.93
C ALA A 161 11.15 10.28 -20.90
N LYS A 162 10.84 9.28 -20.06
CA LYS A 162 11.61 8.04 -19.87
C LYS A 162 13.14 8.24 -19.81
N PRO A 163 13.64 9.13 -18.93
CA PRO A 163 15.06 9.51 -18.83
C PRO A 163 16.01 8.35 -18.52
N LEU A 164 15.50 7.21 -18.02
CA LEU A 164 16.30 6.01 -17.75
C LEU A 164 16.32 5.09 -18.96
N ASN A 165 17.10 5.46 -19.99
CA ASN A 165 17.29 4.67 -21.22
C ASN A 165 15.97 4.29 -21.90
N GLY A 166 15.01 5.22 -21.99
CA GLY A 166 13.72 4.97 -22.64
C GLY A 166 12.77 4.08 -21.81
N THR A 167 13.08 3.84 -20.54
CA THR A 167 12.24 3.04 -19.63
C THR A 167 11.64 3.90 -18.52
N HIS A 168 10.33 3.78 -18.29
CA HIS A 168 9.66 4.35 -17.12
C HIS A 168 9.95 3.51 -15.86
N LYS A 169 10.33 4.15 -14.75
CA LYS A 169 10.59 3.49 -13.47
C LYS A 169 9.87 4.23 -12.34
N SER A 170 8.76 3.65 -11.87
CA SER A 170 8.04 4.17 -10.69
C SER A 170 8.87 4.10 -9.38
N HIS A 171 9.86 3.20 -9.33
CA HIS A 171 10.79 2.96 -8.24
C HIS A 171 12.16 2.59 -8.82
N VAL A 172 13.22 2.92 -8.07
CA VAL A 172 14.61 2.64 -8.47
C VAL A 172 15.35 1.96 -7.31
N HIS A 173 16.43 1.27 -7.66
CA HIS A 173 17.25 0.50 -6.72
C HIS A 173 18.68 1.04 -6.62
N LEU A 174 19.10 1.86 -7.59
CA LEU A 174 20.43 2.46 -7.63
C LEU A 174 20.34 3.96 -7.29
N PRO A 175 21.23 4.48 -6.42
CA PRO A 175 21.30 5.91 -6.13
C PRO A 175 21.47 6.78 -7.38
N ALA A 176 22.27 6.35 -8.36
CA ALA A 176 22.49 7.09 -9.60
C ALA A 176 21.20 7.28 -10.43
N GLU A 177 20.33 6.26 -10.49
CA GLU A 177 19.03 6.37 -11.16
C GLU A 177 18.11 7.34 -10.42
N ALA A 178 18.13 7.30 -9.08
CA ALA A 178 17.37 8.22 -8.24
C ALA A 178 17.79 9.68 -8.47
N GLU A 179 19.08 9.94 -8.58
CA GLU A 179 19.61 11.28 -8.89
C GLU A 179 19.15 11.79 -10.25
N ILE A 180 19.12 10.93 -11.28
CA ILE A 180 18.62 11.30 -12.62
C ILE A 180 17.15 11.71 -12.54
N LEU A 181 16.30 10.90 -11.90
CA LEU A 181 14.87 11.18 -11.76
C LEU A 181 14.59 12.42 -10.90
N ALA A 182 15.43 12.68 -9.89
CA ALA A 182 15.28 13.82 -8.99
C ALA A 182 15.61 15.18 -9.66
N LYS A 183 16.26 15.20 -10.83
CA LYS A 183 16.58 16.44 -11.57
C LYS A 183 15.34 17.18 -12.06
N TYR A 184 14.25 16.47 -12.33
CA TYR A 184 13.02 17.10 -12.80
C TYR A 184 12.34 17.88 -11.66
N LYS A 185 12.11 19.18 -11.91
CA LYS A 185 11.41 20.07 -11.00
C LYS A 185 10.05 20.43 -11.60
N PRO A 186 8.93 19.89 -11.10
CA PRO A 186 7.62 20.27 -11.61
C PRO A 186 7.29 21.73 -11.31
N THR A 187 6.58 22.36 -12.25
CA THR A 187 5.82 23.59 -11.99
C THR A 187 4.45 23.20 -11.42
N ILE A 188 4.09 23.73 -10.25
CA ILE A 188 2.84 23.43 -9.57
C ILE A 188 1.78 24.46 -9.95
N ASN A 189 0.59 23.98 -10.31
CA ASN A 189 -0.58 24.83 -10.52
C ASN A 189 -1.08 25.36 -9.16
N THR A 190 -0.75 26.61 -8.87
CA THR A 190 -1.06 27.27 -7.59
C THR A 190 -2.56 27.50 -7.38
N THR A 191 -3.32 27.76 -8.44
CA THR A 191 -4.79 27.91 -8.39
C THR A 191 -5.49 26.64 -7.90
N ARG A 192 -4.95 25.47 -8.26
CA ARG A 192 -5.51 24.15 -7.90
C ARG A 192 -4.92 23.56 -6.63
N LEU A 193 -3.81 24.10 -6.13
CA LEU A 193 -3.01 23.50 -5.07
C LEU A 193 -3.78 23.24 -3.78
N ILE A 194 -4.38 24.28 -3.18
CA ILE A 194 -5.16 24.14 -1.94
C ILE A 194 -6.39 23.22 -2.14
N PRO A 195 -7.20 23.38 -3.21
CA PRO A 195 -8.31 22.45 -3.49
C PRO A 195 -7.87 20.98 -3.60
N ASP A 196 -6.76 20.71 -4.29
CA ASP A 196 -6.27 19.34 -4.51
C ASP A 196 -5.69 18.73 -3.22
N LEU A 197 -5.01 19.53 -2.38
CA LEU A 197 -4.56 19.09 -1.06
C LEU A 197 -5.74 18.76 -0.14
N ASN A 198 -6.76 19.62 -0.10
CA ASN A 198 -7.98 19.39 0.67
C ASN A 198 -8.72 18.14 0.19
N LEU A 199 -8.84 17.95 -1.13
CA LEU A 199 -9.48 16.77 -1.70
C LEU A 199 -8.75 15.49 -1.27
N ALA A 200 -7.42 15.50 -1.30
CA ALA A 200 -6.62 14.37 -0.88
C ALA A 200 -6.82 14.04 0.62
N GLU A 201 -6.76 15.04 1.50
CA GLU A 201 -6.99 14.84 2.94
C GLU A 201 -8.41 14.33 3.23
N ARG A 202 -9.43 14.86 2.52
CA ARG A 202 -10.81 14.34 2.62
C ARG A 202 -10.91 12.89 2.16
N GLN A 203 -10.23 12.53 1.06
CA GLN A 203 -10.24 11.14 0.58
C GLN A 203 -9.62 10.18 1.60
N THR A 204 -8.52 10.56 2.26
CA THR A 204 -7.91 9.72 3.31
C THR A 204 -8.81 9.59 4.53
N ALA A 205 -9.42 10.70 4.98
CA ALA A 205 -10.34 10.68 6.13
C ALA A 205 -11.56 9.80 5.85
N LYS A 206 -12.15 9.96 4.66
CA LYS A 206 -13.31 9.20 4.22
C LYS A 206 -13.02 7.70 4.05
N ALA A 207 -11.81 7.34 3.61
CA ALA A 207 -11.40 5.94 3.55
C ALA A 207 -11.33 5.29 4.95
N VAL A 208 -10.77 6.01 5.93
CA VAL A 208 -10.74 5.51 7.32
C VAL A 208 -12.15 5.42 7.90
N GLU A 209 -13.00 6.41 7.63
CA GLU A 209 -14.40 6.43 8.05
C GLU A 209 -15.17 5.22 7.51
N TYR A 210 -15.09 4.96 6.20
CA TYR A 210 -15.79 3.84 5.56
C TYR A 210 -15.42 2.48 6.14
N PHE A 211 -14.17 2.30 6.54
CA PHE A 211 -13.65 1.03 7.05
C PHE A 211 -13.52 0.99 8.59
N ASN A 212 -14.09 1.97 9.30
CA ASN A 212 -13.96 2.11 10.75
C ASN A 212 -14.48 0.90 11.55
N THR A 213 -15.41 0.15 10.98
CA THR A 213 -16.01 -1.07 11.54
C THR A 213 -15.30 -2.35 11.12
N THR A 214 -14.23 -2.26 10.34
CA THR A 214 -13.36 -3.38 9.99
C THR A 214 -12.07 -3.32 10.81
N ARG A 215 -11.35 -4.44 10.92
CA ARG A 215 -10.04 -4.45 11.59
C ARG A 215 -9.04 -3.67 10.76
N HIS A 216 -8.59 -2.51 11.26
CA HIS A 216 -7.68 -1.65 10.52
C HIS A 216 -6.60 -1.03 11.41
N MET A 217 -5.50 -0.60 10.77
CA MET A 217 -4.50 0.28 11.35
C MET A 217 -4.18 1.42 10.38
N VAL A 218 -3.82 2.59 10.91
CA VAL A 218 -3.44 3.76 10.11
C VAL A 218 -1.97 4.08 10.33
N LEU A 219 -1.22 4.12 9.24
CA LEU A 219 0.20 4.40 9.21
C LEU A 219 0.47 5.60 8.31
N TYR A 220 1.53 6.32 8.65
CA TYR A 220 2.07 7.36 7.81
C TYR A 220 3.52 7.05 7.43
N TYR A 221 3.84 7.28 6.16
CA TYR A 221 5.17 7.08 5.60
C TYR A 221 6.27 7.75 6.44
N GLU A 222 6.04 8.99 6.87
CA GLU A 222 6.96 9.75 7.71
C GLU A 222 7.29 9.03 9.02
N ASP A 223 6.31 8.36 9.62
CA ASP A 223 6.48 7.66 10.91
C ASP A 223 7.24 6.35 10.72
N LEU A 224 6.99 5.64 9.61
CA LEU A 224 7.73 4.42 9.26
C LEU A 224 9.20 4.69 8.95
N VAL A 225 9.50 5.82 8.30
CA VAL A 225 10.88 6.21 8.00
C VAL A 225 11.63 6.64 9.26
N LYS A 226 10.97 7.41 10.15
CA LYS A 226 11.59 7.91 11.38
C LYS A 226 11.71 6.86 12.48
N ASN A 227 10.73 5.97 12.60
CA ASN A 227 10.67 5.00 13.67
C ASN A 227 10.45 3.58 13.14
N ARG A 228 11.53 2.82 13.05
CA ARG A 228 11.50 1.42 12.61
C ARG A 228 10.70 0.49 13.54
N THR A 229 10.44 0.86 14.80
CA THR A 229 9.60 0.04 15.69
C THR A 229 8.18 -0.10 15.17
N LYS A 230 7.69 0.86 14.37
CA LYS A 230 6.38 0.77 13.71
C LYS A 230 6.27 -0.44 12.77
N LEU A 231 7.37 -0.91 12.19
CA LEU A 231 7.37 -2.15 11.38
C LEU A 231 7.20 -3.41 12.24
N ARG A 232 7.56 -3.37 13.53
CA ARG A 232 7.23 -4.44 14.48
C ARG A 232 5.73 -4.44 14.77
N GLU A 233 5.14 -3.28 15.03
CA GLU A 233 3.69 -3.15 15.25
C GLU A 233 2.87 -3.70 14.06
N VAL A 234 3.35 -3.54 12.82
CA VAL A 234 2.72 -4.15 11.64
C VAL A 234 2.80 -5.67 11.65
N GLN A 235 3.96 -6.24 12.00
CA GLN A 235 4.11 -7.69 12.11
C GLN A 235 3.21 -8.25 13.21
N ASP A 236 3.14 -7.59 14.36
CA ASP A 236 2.25 -7.95 15.46
C ASP A 236 0.77 -7.83 15.03
N PHE A 237 0.41 -6.77 14.31
CA PHE A 237 -0.92 -6.59 13.74
C PHE A 237 -1.30 -7.71 12.77
N LEU A 238 -0.34 -8.27 12.02
CA LEU A 238 -0.56 -9.41 11.13
C LEU A 238 -0.32 -10.76 11.83
N ARG A 239 -0.01 -10.79 13.13
CA ARG A 239 0.34 -11.99 13.91
C ARG A 239 1.50 -12.79 13.30
N LEU A 240 2.49 -12.07 12.80
CA LEU A 240 3.71 -12.64 12.23
C LEU A 240 4.80 -12.73 13.30
N PRO A 241 5.67 -13.75 13.25
CA PRO A 241 6.88 -13.74 14.05
C PRO A 241 7.74 -12.53 13.65
N TYR A 242 8.40 -11.91 14.64
CA TYR A 242 9.24 -10.77 14.36
C TYR A 242 10.42 -11.16 13.45
N ARG A 243 10.58 -10.40 12.35
CA ARG A 243 11.77 -10.41 11.51
C ARG A 243 12.22 -8.99 11.21
N GLU A 244 13.50 -8.85 10.88
CA GLU A 244 14.02 -7.61 10.34
C GLU A 244 13.58 -7.46 8.87
N LEU A 245 12.79 -6.43 8.59
CA LEU A 245 12.29 -6.15 7.24
C LEU A 245 13.28 -5.28 6.45
N ARG A 246 13.52 -5.64 5.20
CA ARG A 246 14.50 -4.99 4.31
C ARG A 246 13.86 -4.64 2.96
N SER A 247 14.30 -3.53 2.37
CA SER A 247 13.88 -3.10 1.04
C SER A 247 15.09 -2.63 0.27
N GLY A 248 15.20 -3.05 -1.00
CA GLY A 248 16.21 -2.55 -1.91
C GLY A 248 15.81 -1.26 -2.64
N GLN A 249 14.61 -0.72 -2.41
CA GLN A 249 14.20 0.52 -3.05
C GLN A 249 14.91 1.71 -2.41
N VAL A 250 15.39 2.63 -3.25
CA VAL A 250 15.98 3.90 -2.78
C VAL A 250 15.00 5.06 -2.99
N LYS A 251 15.09 6.06 -2.11
CA LYS A 251 14.23 7.23 -2.15
C LYS A 251 14.74 8.20 -3.23
N ILE A 252 13.87 8.59 -4.15
CA ILE A 252 14.21 9.48 -5.27
C ILE A 252 14.44 10.92 -4.79
N HIS A 253 13.44 11.51 -4.13
CA HIS A 253 13.47 12.92 -3.75
C HIS A 253 13.98 13.11 -2.32
N MET A 254 15.26 13.49 -2.19
CA MET A 254 15.95 13.67 -0.90
C MET A 254 16.14 15.14 -0.51
N SER A 255 16.27 16.05 -1.48
CA SER A 255 16.48 17.49 -1.24
C SER A 255 15.29 18.20 -0.56
N PRO A 256 15.51 19.43 -0.06
CA PRO A 256 14.43 20.31 0.37
C PRO A 256 13.39 20.56 -0.72
N LEU A 257 12.14 20.85 -0.33
CA LEU A 257 11.07 21.14 -1.28
C LEU A 257 11.37 22.35 -2.18
N SER A 258 12.06 23.37 -1.65
CA SER A 258 12.48 24.56 -2.38
C SER A 258 13.38 24.27 -3.57
N GLU A 259 14.16 23.20 -3.50
CA GLU A 259 15.05 22.77 -4.59
C GLU A 259 14.34 21.84 -5.59
N GLN A 260 13.14 21.35 -5.26
CA GLN A 260 12.42 20.34 -6.05
C GLN A 260 11.24 20.89 -6.83
N VAL A 261 10.90 22.18 -6.66
CA VAL A 261 9.75 22.82 -7.31
C VAL A 261 10.25 23.98 -8.14
N ALA A 262 9.84 24.07 -9.41
CA ALA A 262 10.34 25.09 -10.32
C ALA A 262 9.84 26.50 -9.96
N ASN A 263 8.56 26.63 -9.61
CA ASN A 263 7.92 27.88 -9.18
C ASN A 263 7.73 27.93 -7.66
N TRP A 264 8.81 27.68 -6.91
CA TRP A 264 8.76 27.56 -5.45
C TRP A 264 8.18 28.79 -4.74
N ASP A 265 8.58 30.00 -5.14
CA ASP A 265 8.12 31.23 -4.49
C ASP A 265 6.61 31.44 -4.61
N ASP A 266 6.01 31.06 -5.74
CA ASP A 266 4.55 31.12 -5.92
C ASP A 266 3.83 30.10 -5.03
N VAL A 267 4.39 28.89 -4.91
CA VAL A 267 3.85 27.84 -4.04
C VAL A 267 3.94 28.26 -2.57
N LEU A 268 5.08 28.83 -2.17
CA LEU A 268 5.29 29.37 -0.84
C LEU A 268 4.26 30.45 -0.54
N LYS A 269 4.07 31.41 -1.45
CA LYS A 269 3.10 32.50 -1.30
C LYS A 269 1.66 32.00 -1.11
N VAL A 270 1.26 30.94 -1.80
CA VAL A 270 -0.10 30.40 -1.71
C VAL A 270 -0.34 29.57 -0.44
N LEU A 271 0.65 28.82 0.02
CA LEU A 271 0.47 27.95 1.20
C LEU A 271 0.83 28.62 2.52
N LYS A 272 1.64 29.68 2.49
CA LYS A 272 1.99 30.46 3.68
C LYS A 272 0.71 30.97 4.35
N ASP A 273 0.70 30.95 5.68
CA ASP A 273 -0.43 31.36 6.52
C ASP A 273 -1.71 30.52 6.33
N THR A 274 -1.62 29.37 5.65
CA THR A 274 -2.68 28.36 5.61
C THR A 274 -2.35 27.18 6.53
N SER A 275 -3.29 26.26 6.73
CA SER A 275 -3.04 24.99 7.43
C SER A 275 -1.94 24.13 6.79
N TYR A 276 -1.57 24.42 5.54
CA TYR A 276 -0.54 23.72 4.78
C TYR A 276 0.87 24.31 4.94
N ASP A 277 1.04 25.43 5.65
CA ASP A 277 2.38 25.97 6.01
C ASP A 277 3.26 24.94 6.73
N ARG A 278 2.61 24.02 7.48
CA ARG A 278 3.26 22.88 8.14
C ARG A 278 4.10 22.01 7.20
N PHE A 279 3.77 21.96 5.90
CA PHE A 279 4.51 21.16 4.93
C PHE A 279 5.94 21.66 4.71
N PHE A 280 6.22 22.93 4.97
CA PHE A 280 7.56 23.51 4.90
C PHE A 280 8.44 23.10 6.09
N ARG A 281 7.84 23.00 7.28
CA ARG A 281 8.55 22.67 8.53
C ARG A 281 8.74 21.17 8.72
N SER A 282 7.91 20.37 8.05
CA SER A 282 7.97 18.91 8.07
C SER A 282 9.07 18.32 7.19
N ASP A 283 9.97 19.16 6.66
CA ASP A 283 11.11 18.68 5.88
C ASP A 283 11.91 17.68 6.70
N TYR A 284 12.15 16.52 6.10
CA TYR A 284 12.83 15.42 6.76
C TYR A 284 14.22 15.91 7.17
N LYS A 285 14.38 16.35 8.42
CA LYS A 285 15.64 16.18 9.12
C LYS A 285 15.73 14.67 9.36
N MET A 286 16.44 13.99 8.46
CA MET A 286 16.89 12.63 8.72
C MET A 286 17.87 12.64 9.88
#